data_AF-D0V863-F1
#
_entry.id   AF-D0V863-F1
#
_cell.length_a   1.000
_cell.length_b   1.000
_cell.length_c   1.000
_cell.angle_alpha   90.00
_cell.angle_beta   90.00
_cell.angle_gamma   90.00
#
_symmetry.space_group_name_H-M   'P 1'
#
loop_
_entity.id
_entity.type
_entity.pdbx_description
1 polymer ?
#
loop_
_entity_poly.entity_id
_entity_poly.type
_entity_poly.pdbx_seq_one_letter_code
_entity_poly.pdbx_strand_id
1 'polypeptide(L)'
;IFITLCGIAATAILPVATISCNDDKLAEKNGKEKADAALKQANTLAEELKKNPDYAKILETLNKEIAEATKSFKEAGSYSDYPAIISKLSAAVENAKNEKKAIDDKNAQIAKELAERNAKIQSNIEELKKINNEAFELSKTVNKTIAEVEKKFKIDDKFKEQLENFADDLLDKSRQIDEFTTVTSTQEGFTLAELESFKEITTTWFHGMKSEWARVLDAWKNELTEINSIIKGVEELKKLSHEISEFSNSVKKTISELEKKFKIDDKTNKDEAKQFKNELENFADQLLNKSHEIDKFVTVTSAREDFSLSELESFKSFNTTWFNEMKSEWARVQEAWKDQLKEIS
;
A
#
# COMPACT_ATOMS: atom_id res chain seq x y z
N ILE A 1 31.69 -40.72 13.25
CA ILE A 1 32.75 -41.49 12.56
C ILE A 1 33.71 -41.93 13.66
N PHE A 2 33.49 -43.13 14.25
CA PHE A 2 34.26 -44.38 14.02
C PHE A 2 35.72 -44.22 14.50
N ILE A 3 36.26 -44.89 15.54
CA ILE A 3 36.57 -46.33 15.74
C ILE A 3 37.13 -46.49 17.19
N THR A 4 36.57 -47.35 18.06
CA THR A 4 37.03 -48.72 18.43
C THR A 4 38.28 -48.74 19.34
N LEU A 5 38.18 -49.06 20.64
CA LEU A 5 38.22 -50.39 21.31
C LEU A 5 39.59 -51.09 21.25
N CYS A 6 40.19 -51.34 22.42
CA CYS A 6 40.67 -52.66 22.91
C CYS A 6 41.82 -52.49 23.91
N GLY A 7 41.50 -52.67 25.19
CA GLY A 7 42.46 -53.14 26.17
C GLY A 7 42.71 -54.64 25.98
N ILE A 8 43.96 -55.05 26.12
CA ILE A 8 44.36 -56.44 26.36
C ILE A 8 45.29 -56.44 27.57
N ALA A 9 44.98 -57.35 28.49
CA ALA A 9 45.69 -57.62 29.74
C ALA A 9 46.97 -58.43 29.50
N ALA A 10 47.97 -58.27 30.39
CA ALA A 10 48.58 -59.33 31.19
C ALA A 10 49.99 -58.95 31.69
N THR A 11 50.20 -59.25 32.96
CA THR A 11 51.39 -59.13 33.81
C THR A 11 52.57 -60.01 33.36
N ALA A 12 53.83 -59.53 33.50
CA ALA A 12 54.90 -60.18 34.29
C ALA A 12 56.30 -59.52 34.15
N ILE A 13 56.77 -58.95 35.27
CA ILE A 13 58.09 -58.97 35.94
C ILE A 13 59.42 -58.74 35.13
N LEU A 14 60.11 -57.68 35.59
CA LEU A 14 61.43 -57.06 35.33
C LEU A 14 62.67 -57.96 35.07
N PRO A 15 63.70 -57.38 34.43
CA PRO A 15 64.87 -56.98 35.21
C PRO A 15 65.23 -55.48 35.09
N VAL A 16 65.67 -54.93 36.21
CA VAL A 16 66.24 -53.58 36.35
C VAL A 16 67.53 -53.50 35.55
N ALA A 17 67.50 -52.76 34.43
CA ALA A 17 68.67 -52.23 33.76
C ALA A 17 68.28 -50.92 33.04
N THR A 18 68.70 -49.80 33.63
CA THR A 18 68.88 -48.50 32.96
C THR A 18 67.72 -48.01 32.08
N ILE A 19 66.57 -47.70 32.67
CA ILE A 19 65.60 -46.76 32.11
C ILE A 19 65.13 -45.85 33.25
N SER A 20 65.93 -44.84 33.59
CA SER A 20 65.57 -43.90 34.68
C SER A 20 65.98 -42.46 34.37
N CYS A 21 66.42 -42.18 33.14
CA CYS A 21 66.68 -40.82 32.68
C CYS A 21 66.08 -40.53 31.30
N ASN A 22 65.80 -41.57 30.49
CA ASN A 22 65.19 -41.38 29.16
C ASN A 22 63.67 -41.19 29.26
N ASP A 23 63.00 -41.92 30.15
CA ASP A 23 61.55 -41.80 30.35
C ASP A 23 61.18 -40.46 31.01
N ASP A 24 61.99 -39.98 31.96
CA ASP A 24 61.77 -38.68 32.62
C ASP A 24 62.00 -37.51 31.66
N LYS A 25 63.05 -37.57 30.82
CA LYS A 25 63.29 -36.56 29.76
C LYS A 25 62.20 -36.57 28.70
N LEU A 26 61.70 -37.75 28.33
CA LEU A 26 60.61 -37.89 27.37
C LEU A 26 59.29 -37.39 27.96
N ALA A 27 59.00 -37.69 29.23
CA ALA A 27 57.85 -37.17 29.95
C ALA A 27 57.91 -35.65 30.05
N GLU A 28 59.04 -35.07 30.47
CA GLU A 28 59.26 -33.64 30.54
C GLU A 28 59.05 -32.94 29.19
N LYS A 29 59.58 -33.52 28.10
CA LYS A 29 59.35 -33.03 26.73
C LYS A 29 57.87 -33.05 26.35
N ASN A 30 57.17 -34.15 26.63
CA ASN A 30 55.73 -34.27 26.36
C ASN A 30 54.89 -33.29 27.19
N GLY A 31 55.33 -32.95 28.41
CA GLY A 31 54.70 -31.93 29.26
C GLY A 31 54.83 -30.53 28.69
N LYS A 32 56.03 -30.17 28.21
CA LYS A 32 56.29 -28.88 27.55
C LYS A 32 55.45 -28.72 26.28
N GLU A 33 55.42 -29.73 25.41
CA GLU A 33 54.62 -29.69 24.18
C GLU A 33 53.11 -29.50 24.47
N LYS A 34 52.57 -30.15 25.51
CA LYS A 34 51.17 -29.98 25.93
C LYS A 34 50.91 -28.60 26.54
N ALA A 35 51.86 -28.06 27.30
CA ALA A 35 51.77 -26.71 27.86
C ALA A 35 51.78 -25.63 26.76
N ASP A 36 52.68 -25.77 25.78
CA ASP A 36 52.74 -24.88 24.62
C ASP A 36 51.43 -24.90 23.82
N ALA A 37 50.85 -26.09 23.62
CA ALA A 37 49.56 -26.24 22.97
C ALA A 37 48.43 -25.54 23.76
N ALA A 38 48.40 -25.67 25.08
CA ALA A 38 47.41 -25.01 25.95
C ALA A 38 47.56 -23.48 25.92
N LEU A 39 48.79 -22.97 26.01
CA LEU A 39 49.08 -21.54 25.88
C LEU A 39 48.67 -21.00 24.51
N LYS A 40 48.93 -21.76 23.44
CA LYS A 40 48.51 -21.36 22.09
C LYS A 40 46.99 -21.25 21.98
N GLN A 41 46.24 -22.22 22.53
CA GLN A 41 44.77 -22.17 22.54
C GLN A 41 44.24 -20.96 23.31
N ALA A 42 44.80 -20.67 24.48
CA ALA A 42 44.39 -19.53 25.30
C ALA A 42 44.69 -18.19 24.61
N ASN A 43 45.88 -18.03 24.03
CA ASN A 43 46.26 -16.82 23.30
C ASN A 43 45.40 -16.60 22.05
N THR A 44 45.07 -17.66 21.30
CA THR A 44 44.15 -17.55 20.15
C THR A 44 42.77 -17.03 20.59
N LEU A 45 42.21 -17.57 21.68
CA LEU A 45 40.94 -17.09 22.22
C LEU A 45 41.04 -15.62 22.67
N ALA A 46 42.13 -15.23 23.32
CA ALA A 46 42.36 -13.83 23.71
C ALA A 46 42.39 -12.89 22.49
N GLU A 47 43.04 -13.27 21.39
CA GLU A 47 43.03 -12.49 20.14
C GLU A 47 41.64 -12.42 19.48
N GLU A 48 40.82 -13.46 19.60
CA GLU A 48 39.44 -13.42 19.14
C GLU A 48 38.58 -12.46 19.98
N LEU A 49 38.70 -12.52 21.31
CA LEU A 49 37.95 -11.67 22.23
C LEU A 49 38.31 -10.18 22.08
N LYS A 50 39.56 -9.85 21.73
CA LYS A 50 40.00 -8.47 21.45
C LYS A 50 39.20 -7.76 20.36
N LYS A 51 38.55 -8.50 19.46
CA LYS A 51 37.82 -7.94 18.32
C LYS A 51 36.47 -7.33 18.69
N ASN A 52 35.93 -7.62 19.88
CA ASN A 52 34.66 -7.08 20.34
C ASN A 52 34.80 -6.50 21.76
N PRO A 53 34.50 -5.21 21.98
CA PRO A 53 34.62 -4.57 23.29
C PRO A 53 33.72 -5.19 24.38
N ASP A 54 32.62 -5.85 24.01
CA ASP A 54 31.72 -6.52 24.97
C ASP A 54 32.43 -7.60 25.80
N TYR A 55 33.54 -8.15 25.28
CA TYR A 55 34.33 -9.19 25.93
C TYR A 55 35.46 -8.66 26.81
N ALA A 56 35.57 -7.35 27.03
CA ALA A 56 36.70 -6.74 27.74
C ALA A 56 37.00 -7.39 29.11
N LYS A 57 35.97 -7.70 29.90
CA LYS A 57 36.12 -8.37 31.22
C LYS A 57 36.59 -9.81 31.11
N ILE A 58 36.10 -10.55 30.12
CA ILE A 58 36.52 -11.94 29.85
C ILE A 58 37.99 -11.94 29.41
N LEU A 59 38.34 -11.03 28.51
CA LEU A 59 39.69 -10.85 27.98
C LEU A 59 40.69 -10.49 29.09
N GLU A 60 40.32 -9.57 29.99
CA GLU A 60 41.15 -9.20 31.15
C GLU A 60 41.47 -10.42 32.03
N THR A 61 40.44 -11.20 32.37
CA THR A 61 40.57 -12.40 33.21
C THR A 61 41.43 -13.46 32.53
N LEU A 62 41.19 -13.73 31.24
CA LEU A 62 41.94 -14.71 30.48
C LEU A 62 43.42 -14.32 30.32
N ASN A 63 43.72 -13.04 30.06
CA ASN A 63 45.10 -12.57 29.94
C ASN A 63 45.87 -12.70 31.25
N LYS A 64 45.21 -12.47 32.39
CA LYS A 64 45.80 -12.69 33.72
C LYS A 64 46.19 -14.16 33.92
N GLU A 65 45.28 -15.09 33.64
CA GLU A 65 45.53 -16.53 33.76
C GLU A 65 46.63 -17.02 32.78
N ILE A 66 46.68 -16.47 31.55
CA ILE A 66 47.75 -16.75 30.58
C ILE A 66 49.11 -16.29 31.13
N ALA A 67 49.17 -15.10 31.72
CA ALA A 67 50.41 -14.56 32.28
C ALA A 67 50.90 -15.39 33.47
N GLU A 68 50.01 -15.76 34.38
CA GLU A 68 50.30 -16.62 35.53
C GLU A 68 50.75 -18.03 35.10
N ALA A 69 50.08 -18.64 34.11
CA ALA A 69 50.48 -19.94 33.56
C ALA A 69 51.84 -19.88 32.85
N THR A 70 52.09 -18.83 32.05
CA THR A 70 53.38 -18.65 31.34
C THR A 70 54.54 -18.50 32.31
N LYS A 71 54.35 -17.78 33.42
CA LYS A 71 55.35 -17.69 34.49
C LYS A 71 55.59 -19.06 35.13
N SER A 72 54.52 -19.76 35.50
CA SER A 72 54.58 -21.07 36.16
C SER A 72 55.26 -22.13 35.29
N PHE A 73 55.04 -22.14 33.98
CA PHE A 73 55.71 -23.07 33.06
C PHE A 73 57.21 -22.82 32.93
N LYS A 74 57.69 -21.58 33.08
CA LYS A 74 59.13 -21.26 33.07
C LYS A 74 59.84 -21.69 34.35
N GLU A 75 59.12 -21.70 35.46
CA GLU A 75 59.64 -22.04 36.80
C GLU A 75 59.50 -23.53 37.13
N ALA A 76 58.74 -24.29 36.32
CA ALA A 76 58.53 -25.73 36.51
C ALA A 76 59.84 -26.52 36.36
N GLY A 77 60.27 -27.18 37.44
CA GLY A 77 61.51 -27.96 37.50
C GLY A 77 61.36 -29.45 37.21
N SER A 78 60.13 -29.95 37.05
CA SER A 78 59.80 -31.35 36.81
C SER A 78 58.52 -31.51 35.98
N TYR A 79 58.39 -32.64 35.26
CA TYR A 79 57.17 -32.98 34.52
C TYR A 79 55.90 -32.99 35.40
N SER A 80 56.04 -33.32 36.70
CA SER A 80 54.92 -33.45 37.65
C SER A 80 54.09 -32.18 37.82
N ASP A 81 54.63 -31.00 37.51
CA ASP A 81 54.00 -29.70 37.78
C ASP A 81 53.09 -29.24 36.61
N TYR A 82 53.41 -29.68 35.38
CA TYR A 82 52.69 -29.28 34.17
C TYR A 82 51.20 -29.64 34.16
N PRO A 83 50.75 -30.83 34.60
CA PRO A 83 49.34 -31.20 34.57
C PRO A 83 48.43 -30.24 35.35
N ALA A 84 48.88 -29.77 36.51
CA ALA A 84 48.10 -28.86 37.35
C ALA A 84 47.98 -27.47 36.70
N ILE A 85 49.06 -26.96 36.11
CA ILE A 85 49.08 -25.65 35.42
C ILE A 85 48.20 -25.71 34.17
N ILE A 86 48.32 -26.78 33.36
CA ILE A 86 47.47 -27.01 32.18
C ILE A 86 46.00 -27.10 32.59
N SER A 87 45.67 -27.80 33.68
CA SER A 87 44.29 -27.92 34.14
C SER A 87 43.67 -26.57 34.50
N LYS A 88 44.42 -25.69 35.18
CA LYS A 88 43.94 -24.34 35.52
C LYS A 88 43.72 -23.48 34.28
N LEU A 89 44.70 -23.45 33.36
CA LEU A 89 44.60 -22.68 32.13
C LEU A 89 43.45 -23.19 31.24
N SER A 90 43.29 -24.50 31.10
CA SER A 90 42.18 -25.11 30.36
C SER A 90 40.82 -24.76 30.99
N ALA A 91 40.72 -24.73 32.31
CA ALA A 91 39.51 -24.29 33.00
C ALA A 91 39.21 -22.81 32.73
N ALA A 92 40.23 -21.94 32.75
CA ALA A 92 40.08 -20.53 32.40
C ALA A 92 39.61 -20.33 30.95
N VAL A 93 40.17 -21.09 30.01
CA VAL A 93 39.74 -21.09 28.59
C VAL A 93 38.29 -21.54 28.45
N GLU A 94 37.88 -22.60 29.14
CA GLU A 94 36.51 -23.11 29.06
C GLU A 94 35.50 -22.14 29.69
N ASN A 95 35.85 -21.52 30.82
CA ASN A 95 35.05 -20.46 31.42
C ASN A 95 34.90 -19.27 30.46
N ALA A 96 35.99 -18.82 29.85
CA ALA A 96 35.96 -17.72 28.88
C ALA A 96 35.08 -18.03 27.66
N LYS A 97 35.10 -19.27 27.16
CA LYS A 97 34.19 -19.72 26.08
C LYS A 97 32.73 -19.68 26.51
N ASN A 98 32.42 -20.15 27.72
CA ASN A 98 31.05 -20.19 28.23
C ASN A 98 30.50 -18.77 28.48
N GLU A 99 31.29 -17.88 29.06
CA GLU A 99 30.92 -16.48 29.25
C GLU A 99 30.74 -15.74 27.92
N LYS A 100 31.63 -15.98 26.94
CA LYS A 100 31.49 -15.45 25.58
C LYS A 100 30.16 -15.87 24.97
N LYS A 101 29.83 -17.17 25.04
CA LYS A 101 28.57 -17.71 24.53
C LYS A 101 27.36 -17.06 25.20
N ALA A 102 27.40 -16.86 26.52
CA ALA A 102 26.30 -16.19 27.23
C ALA A 102 26.09 -14.74 26.78
N ILE A 103 27.17 -14.01 26.49
CA ILE A 103 27.08 -12.65 25.93
C ILE A 103 26.56 -12.68 24.48
N ASP A 104 27.07 -13.59 23.63
CA ASP A 104 26.58 -13.78 22.27
C ASP A 104 25.06 -14.06 22.26
N ASP A 105 24.60 -14.98 23.10
CA ASP A 105 23.18 -15.35 23.23
C ASP A 105 22.33 -14.15 23.70
N LYS A 106 22.83 -13.36 24.67
CA LYS A 106 22.14 -12.15 25.15
C LYS A 106 22.07 -11.07 24.07
N ASN A 107 23.15 -10.84 23.33
CA ASN A 107 23.19 -9.88 22.23
C ASN A 107 22.24 -10.30 21.10
N ALA A 108 22.19 -11.59 20.78
CA ALA A 108 21.25 -12.13 19.80
C ALA A 108 19.79 -11.94 20.24
N GLN A 109 19.48 -12.14 21.52
CA GLN A 109 18.16 -11.89 22.08
C GLN A 109 17.78 -10.40 21.99
N ILE A 110 18.67 -9.49 22.38
CA ILE A 110 18.44 -8.04 22.29
C ILE A 110 18.19 -7.63 20.83
N ALA A 111 18.98 -8.12 19.89
CA ALA A 111 18.81 -7.83 18.47
C ALA A 111 17.45 -8.31 17.95
N LYS A 112 16.98 -9.49 18.39
CA LYS A 112 15.67 -10.02 18.05
C LYS A 112 14.54 -9.13 18.63
N GLU A 113 14.61 -8.77 19.90
CA GLU A 113 13.62 -7.91 20.56
C GLU A 113 13.56 -6.51 19.90
N LEU A 114 14.71 -5.96 19.51
CA LEU A 114 14.80 -4.69 18.78
C LEU A 114 14.13 -4.80 17.40
N ALA A 115 14.40 -5.88 16.66
CA ALA A 115 13.81 -6.10 15.35
C ALA A 115 12.28 -6.27 15.43
N GLU A 116 11.77 -7.04 16.38
CA GLU A 116 10.34 -7.22 16.63
C GLU A 116 9.66 -5.89 17.00
N ARG A 117 10.29 -5.11 17.89
CA ARG A 117 9.79 -3.78 18.28
C ARG A 117 9.75 -2.84 17.07
N ASN A 118 10.80 -2.79 16.25
CA ASN A 118 10.85 -1.93 15.07
C ASN A 118 9.79 -2.33 14.03
N ALA A 119 9.60 -3.63 13.80
CA ALA A 119 8.56 -4.14 12.90
C ALA A 119 7.16 -3.71 13.38
N LYS A 120 6.90 -3.79 14.70
CA LYS A 120 5.63 -3.37 15.28
C LYS A 120 5.39 -1.86 15.17
N ILE A 121 6.43 -1.05 15.36
CA ILE A 121 6.36 0.40 15.16
C ILE A 121 5.98 0.72 13.71
N GLN A 122 6.66 0.12 12.72
CA GLN A 122 6.37 0.36 11.31
C GLN A 122 4.93 -0.05 10.96
N SER A 123 4.49 -1.24 11.39
CA SER A 123 3.12 -1.71 11.18
C SER A 123 2.08 -0.74 11.75
N ASN A 124 2.28 -0.26 12.98
CA ASN A 124 1.35 0.69 13.61
C ASN A 124 1.33 2.06 12.90
N ILE A 125 2.47 2.53 12.39
CA ILE A 125 2.55 3.76 11.59
C ILE A 125 1.79 3.60 10.27
N GLU A 126 1.91 2.46 9.60
CA GLU A 126 1.18 2.18 8.36
C GLU A 126 -0.34 2.16 8.59
N GLU A 127 -0.81 1.54 9.66
CA GLU A 127 -2.23 1.56 10.04
C GLU A 127 -2.74 2.98 10.30
N LEU A 128 -1.96 3.81 11.01
CA LEU A 128 -2.30 5.22 11.24
C LEU A 128 -2.36 6.01 9.93
N LYS A 129 -1.40 5.84 9.01
CA LYS A 129 -1.41 6.46 7.68
C LYS A 129 -2.63 6.05 6.86
N LYS A 130 -3.06 4.79 6.97
CA LYS A 130 -4.29 4.32 6.34
C LYS A 130 -5.52 5.04 6.91
N ILE A 131 -5.64 5.13 8.23
CA ILE A 131 -6.75 5.85 8.87
C ILE A 131 -6.73 7.34 8.48
N ASN A 132 -5.54 7.95 8.42
CA ASN A 132 -5.37 9.33 7.97
C ASN A 132 -5.97 9.55 6.57
N ASN A 133 -5.57 8.74 5.60
CA ASN A 133 -6.08 8.82 4.23
C ASN A 133 -7.60 8.59 4.18
N GLU A 134 -8.12 7.60 4.91
CA GLU A 134 -9.56 7.33 4.96
C GLU A 134 -10.35 8.50 5.56
N ALA A 135 -9.82 9.16 6.60
CA ALA A 135 -10.44 10.35 7.21
C ALA A 135 -10.44 11.55 6.25
N PHE A 136 -9.32 11.80 5.58
CA PHE A 136 -9.19 12.87 4.59
C PHE A 136 -10.17 12.69 3.42
N GLU A 137 -10.25 11.48 2.86
CA GLU A 137 -11.17 11.19 1.76
C GLU A 137 -12.64 11.22 2.20
N LEU A 138 -12.94 10.83 3.44
CA LEU A 138 -14.28 10.96 4.00
C LEU A 138 -14.69 12.43 4.13
N SER A 139 -13.80 13.31 4.58
CA SER A 139 -14.08 14.76 4.65
C SER A 139 -14.43 15.34 3.28
N LYS A 140 -13.65 15.00 2.24
CA LYS A 140 -13.96 15.41 0.87
C LYS A 140 -15.32 14.89 0.41
N THR A 141 -15.62 13.64 0.74
CA THR A 141 -16.90 13.01 0.39
C THR A 141 -18.06 13.77 1.03
N VAL A 142 -17.96 14.09 2.32
CA VAL A 142 -18.98 14.85 3.06
C VAL A 142 -19.21 16.21 2.39
N ASN A 143 -18.14 17.00 2.18
CA ASN A 143 -18.23 18.32 1.55
C ASN A 143 -18.85 18.26 0.14
N LYS A 144 -18.47 17.25 -0.65
CA LYS A 144 -19.06 17.02 -1.97
C LYS A 144 -20.56 16.70 -1.86
N THR A 145 -20.95 15.82 -0.94
CA THR A 145 -22.35 15.45 -0.72
C THR A 145 -23.19 16.65 -0.29
N ILE A 146 -22.71 17.50 0.64
CA ILE A 146 -23.38 18.76 1.02
C ILE A 146 -23.62 19.61 -0.24
N ALA A 147 -22.58 19.88 -1.02
CA ALA A 147 -22.67 20.72 -2.21
C ALA A 147 -23.59 20.14 -3.31
N GLU A 148 -23.67 18.82 -3.44
CA GLU A 148 -24.58 18.17 -4.40
C GLU A 148 -26.03 18.23 -3.94
N VAL A 149 -26.27 18.03 -2.65
CA VAL A 149 -27.60 18.10 -2.05
C VAL A 149 -28.14 19.52 -2.11
N GLU A 150 -27.34 20.52 -1.74
CA GLU A 150 -27.76 21.94 -1.70
C GLU A 150 -28.15 22.52 -3.06
N LYS A 151 -27.69 21.93 -4.17
CA LYS A 151 -28.12 22.35 -5.52
C LYS A 151 -29.62 22.20 -5.74
N LYS A 152 -30.29 21.33 -4.95
CA LYS A 152 -31.69 20.98 -5.15
C LYS A 152 -32.52 20.97 -3.88
N PHE A 153 -31.97 20.43 -2.80
CA PHE A 153 -32.66 20.38 -1.52
C PHE A 153 -32.05 21.39 -0.58
N LYS A 154 -32.90 22.26 -0.02
CA LYS A 154 -32.47 23.14 1.05
C LYS A 154 -32.14 22.29 2.28
N ILE A 155 -30.86 22.27 2.65
CA ILE A 155 -30.42 21.72 3.94
C ILE A 155 -30.74 22.77 5.01
N ASP A 156 -31.27 22.33 6.14
CA ASP A 156 -31.43 23.20 7.31
C ASP A 156 -30.06 23.76 7.73
N ASP A 157 -29.97 25.07 7.97
CA ASP A 157 -28.70 25.76 8.19
C ASP A 157 -27.92 25.16 9.38
N LYS A 158 -28.63 24.76 10.45
CA LYS A 158 -28.01 24.17 11.64
C LYS A 158 -27.52 22.75 11.36
N PHE A 159 -28.27 21.97 10.58
CA PHE A 159 -27.82 20.64 10.18
C PHE A 159 -26.64 20.71 9.19
N LYS A 160 -26.65 21.69 8.27
CA LYS A 160 -25.51 21.96 7.38
C LYS A 160 -24.25 22.28 8.17
N GLU A 161 -24.33 23.21 9.12
CA GLU A 161 -23.22 23.57 10.01
C GLU A 161 -22.66 22.33 10.75
N GLN A 162 -23.52 21.41 11.18
CA GLN A 162 -23.07 20.14 11.79
C GLN A 162 -22.30 19.25 10.81
N LEU A 163 -22.72 19.17 9.54
CA LEU A 163 -22.01 18.39 8.52
C LEU A 163 -20.67 19.03 8.11
N GLU A 164 -20.62 20.35 8.02
CA GLU A 164 -19.37 21.09 7.77
C GLU A 164 -18.39 20.88 8.92
N ASN A 165 -18.84 21.03 10.17
CA ASN A 165 -18.02 20.74 11.36
C ASN A 165 -17.55 19.28 11.37
N PHE A 166 -18.39 18.32 10.98
CA PHE A 166 -17.99 16.91 10.86
C PHE A 166 -16.87 16.72 9.82
N ALA A 167 -16.95 17.41 8.68
CA ALA A 167 -15.91 17.36 7.65
C ALA A 167 -14.61 18.02 8.11
N ASP A 168 -14.70 19.12 8.87
CA ASP A 168 -13.56 19.82 9.45
C ASP A 168 -12.88 19.00 10.56
N ASP A 169 -13.65 18.35 11.44
CA ASP A 169 -13.13 17.45 12.47
C ASP A 169 -12.32 16.29 11.86
N LEU A 170 -12.78 15.75 10.72
CA LEU A 170 -12.05 14.74 9.97
C LEU A 170 -10.71 15.27 9.43
N LEU A 171 -10.69 16.50 8.89
CA LEU A 171 -9.46 17.13 8.38
C LEU A 171 -8.48 17.48 9.49
N ASP A 172 -8.97 18.01 10.60
CA ASP A 172 -8.14 18.37 11.73
C ASP A 172 -7.49 17.12 12.32
N LYS A 173 -8.27 16.04 12.51
CA LYS A 173 -7.71 14.78 12.99
C LYS A 173 -6.72 14.16 12.00
N SER A 174 -6.99 14.27 10.70
CA SER A 174 -6.07 13.85 9.64
C SER A 174 -4.70 14.54 9.80
N ARG A 175 -4.68 15.87 9.98
CA ARG A 175 -3.45 16.63 10.25
C ARG A 175 -2.76 16.19 11.54
N GLN A 176 -3.52 15.98 12.62
CA GLN A 176 -2.96 15.48 13.89
C GLN A 176 -2.26 14.13 13.72
N ILE A 177 -2.81 13.21 12.89
CA ILE A 177 -2.18 11.92 12.61
C ILE A 177 -0.88 12.10 11.81
N ASP A 178 -0.87 12.96 10.81
CA ASP A 178 0.34 13.25 10.01
C ASP A 178 1.45 13.86 10.87
N GLU A 179 1.11 14.84 11.71
CA GLU A 179 2.04 15.44 12.66
C GLU A 179 2.58 14.39 13.64
N PHE A 180 1.69 13.59 14.24
CA PHE A 180 2.08 12.55 15.19
C PHE A 180 3.00 11.51 14.56
N THR A 181 2.66 10.99 13.38
CA THR A 181 3.47 9.95 12.72
C THR A 181 4.82 10.49 12.24
N THR A 182 4.89 11.76 11.84
CA THR A 182 6.15 12.44 11.48
C THR A 182 7.05 12.65 12.71
N VAL A 183 6.51 13.17 13.81
CA VAL A 183 7.25 13.37 15.06
C VAL A 183 7.72 12.04 15.65
N THR A 184 6.86 11.02 15.66
CA THR A 184 7.18 9.66 16.11
C THR A 184 8.38 9.06 15.36
N SER A 185 8.51 9.37 14.06
CA SER A 185 9.62 8.86 13.25
C SER A 185 10.97 9.52 13.53
N THR A 186 11.01 10.62 14.31
CA THR A 186 12.19 11.47 14.49
C THR A 186 12.55 11.76 15.95
N GLN A 187 11.63 11.56 16.90
CA GLN A 187 11.85 11.93 18.30
C GLN A 187 12.53 10.84 19.13
N GLU A 188 13.62 11.21 19.79
CA GLU A 188 14.32 10.38 20.77
C GLU A 188 13.48 10.24 22.05
N GLY A 189 13.28 9.02 22.55
CA GLY A 189 12.50 8.73 23.76
C GLY A 189 11.05 8.28 23.55
N PHE A 190 10.55 8.26 22.32
CA PHE A 190 9.21 7.78 22.00
C PHE A 190 9.04 6.27 22.27
N THR A 191 7.94 5.90 22.92
CA THR A 191 7.66 4.51 23.31
C THR A 191 6.65 3.82 22.38
N LEU A 192 6.79 2.51 22.22
CA LEU A 192 5.80 1.71 21.48
C LEU A 192 4.40 1.81 22.12
N ALA A 193 4.32 1.94 23.45
CA ALA A 193 3.06 2.06 24.17
C ALA A 193 2.29 3.35 23.83
N GLU A 194 2.99 4.48 23.67
CA GLU A 194 2.38 5.74 23.24
C GLU A 194 1.79 5.64 21.83
N LEU A 195 2.51 4.98 20.90
CA LEU A 195 2.01 4.72 19.55
C LEU A 195 0.75 3.85 19.55
N GLU A 196 0.78 2.78 20.34
CA GLU A 196 -0.34 1.84 20.44
C GLU A 196 -1.58 2.52 21.02
N SER A 197 -1.41 3.35 22.07
CA SER A 197 -2.49 4.13 22.65
C SER A 197 -3.06 5.15 21.67
N PHE A 198 -2.22 5.92 20.99
CA PHE A 198 -2.68 6.88 19.98
C PHE A 198 -3.42 6.18 18.84
N LYS A 199 -2.93 5.03 18.39
CA LYS A 199 -3.57 4.21 17.37
C LYS A 199 -4.95 3.72 17.80
N GLU A 200 -5.08 3.19 19.02
CA GLU A 200 -6.34 2.68 19.55
C GLU A 200 -7.41 3.78 19.65
N ILE A 201 -7.02 4.95 20.20
CA ILE A 201 -7.90 6.11 20.31
C ILE A 201 -8.33 6.58 18.93
N THR A 202 -7.39 6.71 18.00
CA THR A 202 -7.66 7.16 16.62
C THR A 202 -8.56 6.20 15.87
N THR A 203 -8.35 4.89 16.03
CA THR A 203 -9.17 3.85 15.42
C THR A 203 -10.61 3.89 15.94
N THR A 204 -10.79 3.99 17.25
CA THR A 204 -12.10 4.05 17.90
C THR A 204 -12.86 5.30 17.46
N TRP A 205 -12.20 6.45 17.48
CA TRP A 205 -12.77 7.71 16.99
C TRP A 205 -13.22 7.59 15.53
N PHE A 206 -12.36 7.07 14.65
CA PHE A 206 -12.69 6.99 13.23
C PHE A 206 -13.82 6.01 12.93
N HIS A 207 -13.94 4.93 13.71
CA HIS A 207 -15.09 4.04 13.64
C HIS A 207 -16.40 4.78 13.97
N GLY A 208 -16.39 5.59 15.04
CA GLY A 208 -17.53 6.44 15.39
C GLY A 208 -17.93 7.40 14.28
N MET A 209 -16.96 8.09 13.67
CA MET A 209 -17.21 9.00 12.55
C MET A 209 -17.85 8.29 11.35
N LYS A 210 -17.36 7.09 11.00
CA LYS A 210 -17.96 6.29 9.92
C LYS A 210 -19.40 5.89 10.22
N SER A 211 -19.70 5.52 11.46
CA SER A 211 -21.07 5.19 11.88
C SER A 211 -22.00 6.39 11.80
N GLU A 212 -21.57 7.56 12.27
CA GLU A 212 -22.39 8.79 12.18
C GLU A 212 -22.62 9.20 10.73
N TRP A 213 -21.59 9.13 9.87
CA TRP A 213 -21.77 9.38 8.44
C TRP A 213 -22.74 8.40 7.78
N ALA A 214 -22.67 7.12 8.12
CA ALA A 214 -23.61 6.12 7.61
C ALA A 214 -25.07 6.45 8.00
N ARG A 215 -25.30 6.99 9.20
CA ARG A 215 -26.64 7.43 9.63
C ARG A 215 -27.12 8.65 8.86
N VAL A 216 -26.22 9.61 8.56
CA VAL A 216 -26.53 10.76 7.70
C VAL A 216 -26.93 10.28 6.30
N LEU A 217 -26.15 9.37 5.71
CA LEU A 217 -26.45 8.80 4.38
C LEU A 217 -27.79 8.06 4.35
N ASP A 218 -28.12 7.32 5.41
CA ASP A 218 -29.41 6.62 5.50
C ASP A 218 -30.59 7.60 5.61
N ALA A 219 -30.43 8.66 6.41
CA ALA A 219 -31.44 9.71 6.56
C ALA A 219 -31.73 10.47 5.26
N TRP A 220 -30.73 10.63 4.38
CA TRP A 220 -30.82 11.35 3.11
C TRP A 220 -30.90 10.42 1.89
N LYS A 221 -31.15 9.14 2.11
CA LYS A 221 -31.04 8.12 1.07
C LYS A 221 -31.96 8.39 -0.13
N ASN A 222 -33.16 8.91 0.12
CA ASN A 222 -34.13 9.19 -0.93
C ASN A 222 -33.71 10.39 -1.77
N GLU A 223 -33.31 11.48 -1.11
CA GLU A 223 -32.81 12.71 -1.73
C GLU A 223 -31.56 12.43 -2.59
N LEU A 224 -30.62 11.64 -2.06
CA LEU A 224 -29.43 11.20 -2.79
C LEU A 224 -29.77 10.30 -3.98
N THR A 225 -30.77 9.42 -3.84
CA THR A 225 -31.25 8.58 -4.95
C THR A 225 -31.88 9.42 -6.06
N GLU A 226 -32.64 10.45 -5.70
CA GLU A 226 -33.23 11.38 -6.65
C GLU A 226 -32.16 12.19 -7.40
N ILE A 227 -31.19 12.76 -6.70
CA ILE A 227 -30.06 13.49 -7.32
C ILE A 227 -29.31 12.60 -8.31
N ASN A 228 -28.97 11.37 -7.91
CA ASN A 228 -28.28 10.42 -8.77
C ASN A 228 -29.11 10.07 -10.02
N SER A 229 -30.43 9.91 -9.87
CA SER A 229 -31.33 9.64 -10.98
C SER A 229 -31.39 10.82 -11.96
N ILE A 230 -31.35 12.05 -11.44
CA ILE A 230 -31.31 13.27 -12.26
C ILE A 230 -30.00 13.42 -13.00
N ILE A 231 -28.86 13.24 -12.33
CA ILE A 231 -27.54 13.30 -12.96
C ILE A 231 -27.47 12.30 -14.12
N LYS A 232 -27.89 11.05 -13.87
CA LYS A 232 -27.93 10.01 -14.91
C LYS A 232 -28.88 10.38 -16.05
N GLY A 233 -30.09 10.86 -15.75
CA GLY A 233 -31.05 11.27 -16.78
C GLY A 233 -30.56 12.45 -17.62
N VAL A 234 -29.80 13.37 -17.02
CA VAL A 234 -29.13 14.48 -17.72
C VAL A 234 -28.04 13.96 -18.66
N GLU A 235 -27.22 13.01 -18.23
CA GLU A 235 -26.21 12.37 -19.09
C GLU A 235 -26.85 11.63 -20.27
N GLU A 236 -27.94 10.91 -20.04
CA GLU A 236 -28.72 10.24 -21.09
C GLU A 236 -29.28 11.25 -22.10
N LEU A 237 -29.78 12.41 -21.65
CA LEU A 237 -30.24 13.48 -22.54
C LEU A 237 -29.11 14.10 -23.37
N LYS A 238 -27.93 14.32 -22.78
CA LYS A 238 -26.75 14.79 -23.54
C LYS A 238 -26.37 13.80 -24.63
N LYS A 239 -26.40 12.51 -24.31
CA LYS A 239 -26.15 11.46 -25.30
C LYS A 239 -27.21 11.47 -26.41
N LEU A 240 -28.49 11.56 -26.06
CA LEU A 240 -29.57 11.66 -27.03
C LEU A 240 -29.42 12.88 -27.95
N SER A 241 -29.09 14.05 -27.38
CA SER A 241 -28.81 15.26 -28.17
C SER A 241 -27.68 15.03 -29.18
N HIS A 242 -26.58 14.43 -28.72
CA HIS A 242 -25.45 14.10 -29.60
C HIS A 242 -25.86 13.14 -30.73
N GLU A 243 -26.58 12.06 -30.40
CA GLU A 243 -27.09 11.09 -31.39
C GLU A 243 -28.01 11.76 -32.43
N ILE A 244 -28.88 12.68 -32.00
CA ILE A 244 -29.74 13.47 -32.90
C ILE A 244 -28.90 14.37 -33.82
N SER A 245 -27.89 15.05 -33.28
CA SER A 245 -27.00 15.91 -34.07
C SER A 245 -26.20 15.11 -35.09
N GLU A 246 -25.65 13.95 -34.71
CA GLU A 246 -24.94 13.07 -35.63
C GLU A 246 -25.86 12.55 -36.74
N PHE A 247 -27.10 12.17 -36.38
CA PHE A 247 -28.10 11.75 -37.34
C PHE A 247 -28.47 12.86 -38.33
N SER A 248 -28.68 14.10 -37.85
CA SER A 248 -28.88 15.27 -38.71
C SER A 248 -27.73 15.46 -39.70
N ASN A 249 -26.48 15.37 -39.23
CA ASN A 249 -25.29 15.52 -40.07
C ASN A 249 -25.20 14.42 -41.13
N SER A 250 -25.56 13.18 -40.78
CA SER A 250 -25.65 12.06 -41.73
C SER A 250 -26.65 12.35 -42.84
N VAL A 251 -27.84 12.85 -42.50
CA VAL A 251 -28.86 13.25 -43.49
C VAL A 251 -28.34 14.38 -44.38
N LYS A 252 -27.73 15.43 -43.83
CA LYS A 252 -27.15 16.54 -44.61
C LYS A 252 -26.07 16.07 -45.60
N LYS A 253 -25.28 15.08 -45.19
CA LYS A 253 -24.29 14.44 -46.06
C LYS A 253 -24.97 13.73 -47.23
N THR A 254 -26.01 12.92 -46.97
CA THR A 254 -26.80 12.28 -48.03
C THR A 254 -27.41 13.29 -48.99
N ILE A 255 -27.97 14.40 -48.48
CA ILE A 255 -28.48 15.50 -49.33
C ILE A 255 -27.37 16.04 -50.24
N SER A 256 -26.20 16.36 -49.68
CA SER A 256 -25.06 16.89 -50.43
C SER A 256 -24.55 15.94 -51.52
N GLU A 257 -24.63 14.63 -51.29
CA GLU A 257 -24.26 13.59 -52.26
C GLU A 257 -25.29 13.50 -53.40
N LEU A 258 -26.59 13.54 -53.07
CA LEU A 258 -27.66 13.61 -54.06
C LEU A 258 -27.53 14.84 -54.97
N GLU A 259 -27.29 16.02 -54.39
CA GLU A 259 -27.10 17.26 -55.14
C GLU A 259 -25.98 17.15 -56.18
N LYS A 260 -24.82 16.62 -55.76
CA LYS A 260 -23.65 16.44 -56.63
C LYS A 260 -23.93 15.46 -57.76
N LYS A 261 -24.60 14.34 -57.46
CA LYS A 261 -24.87 13.27 -58.43
C LYS A 261 -25.88 13.71 -59.49
N PHE A 262 -27.00 14.27 -59.04
CA PHE A 262 -28.13 14.60 -59.91
C PHE A 262 -28.05 16.02 -60.49
N LYS A 263 -27.00 16.77 -60.17
CA LYS A 263 -26.82 18.17 -60.61
C LYS A 263 -28.05 19.02 -60.27
N ILE A 264 -28.54 18.88 -59.04
CA ILE A 264 -29.69 19.64 -58.56
C ILE A 264 -29.25 21.10 -58.35
N ASP A 265 -29.24 21.90 -59.41
CA ASP A 265 -29.07 23.35 -59.35
C ASP A 265 -30.42 24.08 -59.25
N ASP A 266 -30.37 25.30 -58.71
CA ASP A 266 -31.54 26.14 -58.45
C ASP A 266 -32.29 26.62 -59.72
N LYS A 267 -31.73 26.41 -60.91
CA LYS A 267 -32.13 27.09 -62.17
C LYS A 267 -32.64 26.16 -63.28
N THR A 268 -32.40 24.84 -63.22
CA THR A 268 -32.63 23.95 -64.39
C THR A 268 -33.41 22.66 -64.13
N ASN A 269 -33.80 22.35 -62.89
CA ASN A 269 -34.45 21.08 -62.55
C ASN A 269 -35.99 21.14 -62.51
N LYS A 270 -36.65 19.98 -62.71
CA LYS A 270 -38.09 19.80 -62.47
C LYS A 270 -38.43 20.17 -61.03
N ASP A 271 -39.54 20.90 -60.84
CA ASP A 271 -40.00 21.43 -59.54
C ASP A 271 -40.01 20.38 -58.41
N GLU A 272 -40.30 19.11 -58.74
CA GLU A 272 -40.37 17.99 -57.80
C GLU A 272 -39.02 17.65 -57.12
N ALA A 273 -37.89 17.71 -57.83
CA ALA A 273 -36.57 17.38 -57.26
C ALA A 273 -36.07 18.47 -56.30
N LYS A 274 -36.41 19.72 -56.61
CA LYS A 274 -36.14 20.88 -55.75
C LYS A 274 -37.01 20.83 -54.49
N GLN A 275 -38.28 20.48 -54.64
CA GLN A 275 -39.19 20.30 -53.52
C GLN A 275 -38.70 19.19 -52.57
N PHE A 276 -38.31 18.03 -53.11
CA PHE A 276 -37.79 16.93 -52.32
C PHE A 276 -36.52 17.31 -51.53
N LYS A 277 -35.56 17.99 -52.18
CA LYS A 277 -34.36 18.49 -51.49
C LYS A 277 -34.72 19.38 -50.30
N ASN A 278 -35.60 20.37 -50.51
CA ASN A 278 -36.00 21.30 -49.45
C ASN A 278 -36.70 20.56 -48.29
N GLU A 279 -37.48 19.52 -48.57
CA GLU A 279 -38.11 18.67 -47.55
C GLU A 279 -37.06 17.91 -46.71
N LEU A 280 -36.00 17.38 -47.33
CA LEU A 280 -34.90 16.73 -46.60
C LEU A 280 -34.06 17.72 -45.78
N GLU A 281 -33.77 18.91 -46.33
CA GLU A 281 -33.06 19.96 -45.60
C GLU A 281 -33.84 20.39 -44.37
N ASN A 282 -35.15 20.61 -44.53
CA ASN A 282 -36.05 20.92 -43.41
C ASN A 282 -36.09 19.79 -42.38
N PHE A 283 -36.08 18.51 -42.79
CA PHE A 283 -35.98 17.37 -41.88
C PHE A 283 -34.67 17.38 -41.07
N ALA A 284 -33.54 17.62 -41.74
CA ALA A 284 -32.25 17.69 -41.08
C ALA A 284 -32.15 18.89 -40.10
N ASP A 285 -32.70 20.04 -40.47
CA ASP A 285 -32.72 21.22 -39.62
C ASP A 285 -33.64 21.05 -38.40
N GLN A 286 -34.78 20.36 -38.55
CA GLN A 286 -35.62 19.97 -37.40
C GLN A 286 -34.87 19.10 -36.39
N LEU A 287 -34.08 18.12 -36.86
CA LEU A 287 -33.22 17.31 -36.00
C LEU A 287 -32.20 18.18 -35.25
N LEU A 288 -31.49 19.04 -35.97
CA LEU A 288 -30.45 19.88 -35.36
C LEU A 288 -31.04 20.86 -34.33
N ASN A 289 -32.16 21.49 -34.66
CA ASN A 289 -32.89 22.35 -33.73
C ASN A 289 -33.32 21.58 -32.47
N LYS A 290 -33.79 20.34 -32.61
CA LYS A 290 -34.16 19.51 -31.46
C LYS A 290 -32.97 19.16 -30.58
N SER A 291 -31.83 18.81 -31.17
CA SER A 291 -30.59 18.59 -30.40
C SER A 291 -30.25 19.83 -29.56
N HIS A 292 -30.29 21.02 -30.16
CA HIS A 292 -30.04 22.26 -29.43
C HIS A 292 -31.08 22.57 -28.34
N GLU A 293 -32.36 22.24 -28.56
CA GLU A 293 -33.39 22.34 -27.51
C GLU A 293 -33.08 21.44 -26.32
N ILE A 294 -32.65 20.20 -26.56
CA ILE A 294 -32.27 19.25 -25.51
C ILE A 294 -31.04 19.75 -24.75
N ASP A 295 -30.01 20.25 -25.44
CA ASP A 295 -28.81 20.82 -24.81
C ASP A 295 -29.15 22.03 -23.93
N LYS A 296 -30.01 22.92 -24.44
CA LYS A 296 -30.49 24.08 -23.70
C LYS A 296 -31.28 23.65 -22.46
N PHE A 297 -32.18 22.67 -22.62
CA PHE A 297 -32.91 22.08 -21.50
C PHE A 297 -31.94 21.56 -20.45
N VAL A 298 -31.01 20.67 -20.81
CA VAL A 298 -30.03 20.12 -19.87
C VAL A 298 -29.23 21.21 -19.15
N THR A 299 -28.78 22.24 -19.87
CA THR A 299 -27.97 23.33 -19.30
C THR A 299 -28.77 24.17 -18.30
N VAL A 300 -30.02 24.52 -18.64
CA VAL A 300 -30.92 25.31 -17.78
C VAL A 300 -31.42 24.48 -16.59
N THR A 301 -31.81 23.25 -16.84
CA THR A 301 -32.34 22.30 -15.87
C THR A 301 -31.33 21.96 -14.78
N SER A 302 -30.05 21.81 -15.13
CA SER A 302 -28.97 21.56 -14.15
C SER A 302 -28.74 22.74 -13.18
N ALA A 303 -29.35 23.89 -13.43
CA ALA A 303 -29.20 25.12 -12.64
C ALA A 303 -30.48 25.53 -11.90
N ARG A 304 -31.60 24.79 -12.02
CA ARG A 304 -32.88 25.11 -11.39
C ARG A 304 -33.06 24.35 -10.07
N GLU A 305 -33.35 25.09 -9.00
CA GLU A 305 -33.63 24.54 -7.67
C GLU A 305 -34.97 23.77 -7.61
N ASP A 306 -35.96 24.16 -8.42
CA ASP A 306 -37.33 23.63 -8.39
C ASP A 306 -37.58 22.45 -9.34
N PHE A 307 -36.55 21.99 -10.05
CA PHE A 307 -36.71 20.97 -11.08
C PHE A 307 -36.95 19.58 -10.48
N SER A 308 -37.98 18.88 -10.96
CA SER A 308 -38.36 17.54 -10.47
C SER A 308 -37.82 16.40 -11.36
N LEU A 309 -37.57 15.23 -10.75
CA LEU A 309 -37.26 14.02 -11.52
C LEU A 309 -38.37 13.68 -12.53
N SER A 310 -39.63 13.93 -12.18
CA SER A 310 -40.77 13.66 -13.06
C SER A 310 -40.76 14.48 -14.35
N GLU A 311 -40.33 15.74 -14.29
CA GLU A 311 -40.16 16.59 -15.47
C GLU A 311 -39.02 16.08 -16.36
N LEU A 312 -37.91 15.63 -15.76
CA LEU A 312 -36.78 15.02 -16.49
C LEU A 312 -37.21 13.78 -17.26
N GLU A 313 -37.89 12.87 -16.58
CA GLU A 313 -38.32 11.59 -17.15
C GLU A 313 -39.34 11.82 -18.27
N SER A 314 -40.28 12.77 -18.07
CA SER A 314 -41.25 13.16 -19.09
C SER A 314 -40.57 13.76 -20.32
N PHE A 315 -39.64 14.71 -20.14
CA PHE A 315 -38.89 15.32 -21.23
C PHE A 315 -38.05 14.29 -21.99
N LYS A 316 -37.36 13.40 -21.27
CA LYS A 316 -36.56 12.31 -21.87
C LYS A 316 -37.43 11.34 -22.65
N SER A 317 -38.55 10.90 -22.09
CA SER A 317 -39.47 9.96 -22.74
C SER A 317 -40.04 10.54 -24.04
N PHE A 318 -40.46 11.80 -24.00
CA PHE A 318 -40.97 12.51 -25.17
C PHE A 318 -39.91 12.60 -26.28
N ASN A 319 -38.71 13.11 -25.97
CA ASN A 319 -37.65 13.30 -26.98
C ASN A 319 -37.12 11.97 -27.54
N THR A 320 -37.06 10.92 -26.72
CA THR A 320 -36.67 9.58 -27.18
C THR A 320 -37.69 9.03 -28.18
N THR A 321 -38.99 9.17 -27.87
CA THR A 321 -40.08 8.73 -28.74
C THR A 321 -40.05 9.48 -30.07
N TRP A 322 -39.96 10.82 -29.99
CA TRP A 322 -39.86 11.68 -31.16
C TRP A 322 -38.66 11.33 -32.05
N PHE A 323 -37.48 11.06 -31.48
CA PHE A 323 -36.31 10.69 -32.28
C PHE A 323 -36.47 9.32 -32.96
N ASN A 324 -37.15 8.37 -32.31
CA ASN A 324 -37.45 7.07 -32.91
C ASN A 324 -38.45 7.19 -34.06
N GLU A 325 -39.42 8.09 -33.97
CA GLU A 325 -40.32 8.42 -35.07
C GLU A 325 -39.53 9.02 -36.24
N MET A 326 -38.64 9.99 -35.99
CA MET A 326 -37.81 10.60 -37.03
C MET A 326 -36.90 9.58 -37.73
N LYS A 327 -36.27 8.67 -36.98
CA LYS A 327 -35.52 7.55 -37.57
C LYS A 327 -36.40 6.66 -38.45
N SER A 328 -37.64 6.43 -38.06
CA SER A 328 -38.59 5.62 -38.85
C SER A 328 -39.03 6.35 -40.13
N GLU A 329 -39.30 7.65 -40.05
CA GLU A 329 -39.61 8.46 -41.24
C GLU A 329 -38.43 8.50 -42.20
N TRP A 330 -37.21 8.69 -41.69
CA TRP A 330 -36.02 8.62 -42.52
C TRP A 330 -35.86 7.26 -43.20
N ALA A 331 -36.11 6.15 -42.50
CA ALA A 331 -36.06 4.82 -43.09
C ALA A 331 -37.10 4.66 -44.23
N ARG A 332 -38.29 5.25 -44.09
CA ARG A 332 -39.29 5.27 -45.17
C ARG A 332 -38.83 6.11 -46.37
N VAL A 333 -38.21 7.27 -46.12
CA VAL A 333 -37.59 8.08 -47.18
C VAL A 333 -36.51 7.27 -47.89
N GLN A 334 -35.65 6.59 -47.14
CA GLN A 334 -34.60 5.76 -47.70
C GLN A 334 -35.13 4.60 -48.55
N GLU A 335 -36.22 3.96 -48.13
CA GLU A 335 -36.82 2.88 -48.92
C GLU A 335 -37.56 3.42 -50.16
N ALA A 336 -38.29 4.53 -50.03
CA ALA A 336 -38.99 5.16 -51.16
C ALA A 336 -38.02 5.65 -52.24
N TRP A 337 -36.83 6.08 -51.85
CA TRP A 337 -35.79 6.61 -52.73
C TRP A 337 -34.59 5.67 -52.88
N LYS A 338 -34.80 4.38 -52.60
CA LYS A 338 -33.72 3.39 -52.52
C LYS A 338 -32.90 3.29 -53.80
N ASP A 339 -33.54 3.41 -54.96
CA ASP A 339 -32.84 3.29 -56.24
C ASP A 339 -31.99 4.54 -56.52
N GLN A 340 -32.49 5.73 -56.22
CA GLN A 340 -31.72 6.98 -56.32
C GLN A 340 -30.59 7.02 -55.29
N LEU A 341 -30.82 6.50 -54.08
CA LEU A 341 -29.80 6.43 -53.03
C LEU A 341 -28.72 5.38 -53.34
N LYS A 342 -29.05 4.25 -53.98
CA LYS A 342 -28.05 3.28 -54.47
C LYS A 342 -27.08 3.89 -55.49
N GLU A 343 -27.47 4.93 -56.21
CA GLU A 343 -26.60 5.57 -57.20
C GLU A 343 -25.53 6.49 -56.57
N ILE A 344 -25.64 6.78 -55.26
CA ILE A 344 -24.71 7.62 -54.49
C ILE A 344 -23.98 6.89 -53.35
N SER A 345 -24.44 5.69 -52.93
CA SER A 345 -23.68 4.76 -52.09
C SER A 345 -22.55 4.10 -52.86
#